data_AF-A0A9W9SKR1-F1
#
_entry.id   AF-A0A9W9SKR1-F1
#
_cell.length_a   1.000
_cell.length_b   1.000
_cell.length_c   1.000
_cell.angle_alpha   90.00
_cell.angle_beta   90.00
_cell.angle_gamma   90.00
#
_symmetry.space_group_name_H-M   'P 1'
#
loop_
_entity.id
_entity.type
_entity.pdbx_description
1 polymer ?
#
loop_
_entity_poly.entity_id
_entity_poly.type
_entity_poly.pdbx_seq_one_letter_code
_entity_poly.pdbx_strand_id
1 'polypeptide(L)'
;MRDTTEGLNSFIRGIEFTPGDNVAILDSEHPNHAHGWMALREAGLEVRQVPTIPESEKTGNVVEADAETFAPYVDGRTRAIGLSSVIFHSGQKKDIKDICDVYRLGPEERFHY
;
A
#
# COMPACT_ATOMS: atom_id res chain seq x y z
N MET A 1 -24.82 2.92 5.46
CA MET A 1 -23.65 2.04 5.34
C MET A 1 -23.02 2.38 4.00
N ARG A 2 -22.08 3.33 3.99
CA ARG A 2 -21.75 4.17 2.82
C ARG A 2 -20.27 3.98 2.49
N ASP A 3 -20.03 3.30 1.38
CA ASP A 3 -18.81 3.23 0.56
C ASP A 3 -17.44 3.04 1.26
N THR A 4 -16.65 2.08 0.76
CA THR A 4 -15.25 1.82 1.16
C THR A 4 -14.35 3.06 1.12
N THR A 5 -14.74 4.09 0.36
CA THR A 5 -14.10 5.41 0.29
C THR A 5 -14.19 6.22 1.59
N GLU A 6 -15.27 6.10 2.39
CA GLU A 6 -15.41 6.88 3.64
C GLU A 6 -14.55 6.30 4.78
N GLY A 7 -14.47 4.96 4.86
CA GLY A 7 -13.63 4.25 5.82
C GLY A 7 -12.13 4.48 5.57
N LEU A 8 -11.70 4.41 4.31
CA LEU A 8 -10.32 4.67 3.91
C LEU A 8 -9.88 6.11 4.21
N ASN A 9 -10.71 7.09 3.86
CA ASN A 9 -10.40 8.49 4.15
C ASN A 9 -10.29 8.77 5.66
N SER A 10 -11.06 8.05 6.48
CA SER A 10 -10.95 8.13 7.94
C SER A 10 -9.65 7.53 8.45
N PHE A 11 -9.18 6.42 7.87
CA PHE A 11 -7.87 5.84 8.18
C PHE A 11 -6.72 6.76 7.79
N ILE A 12 -6.72 7.29 6.57
CA ILE A 12 -5.69 8.22 6.07
C ILE A 12 -5.56 9.43 6.99
N ARG A 13 -6.68 9.96 7.48
CA ARG A 13 -6.67 11.10 8.42
C ARG A 13 -6.24 10.74 9.85
N GLY A 14 -6.30 9.46 10.21
CA GLY A 14 -5.96 8.97 11.55
C GLY A 14 -4.54 8.40 11.66
N ILE A 15 -3.79 8.32 10.56
CA ILE A 15 -2.43 7.77 10.58
C ILE A 15 -1.47 8.75 11.25
N GLU A 16 -0.76 8.27 12.27
CA GLU A 16 0.33 9.02 12.88
C GLU A 16 1.62 8.78 12.10
N PHE A 17 2.30 9.85 11.73
CA PHE A 17 3.59 9.79 11.05
C PHE A 17 4.45 11.00 11.39
N THR A 18 5.75 10.88 11.15
CA THR A 18 6.72 11.97 11.24
C THR A 18 7.23 12.33 9.85
N PRO A 19 7.61 13.60 9.59
CA PRO A 19 8.17 13.98 8.29
C PRO A 19 9.34 13.07 7.89
N GLY A 20 9.30 12.56 6.66
CA GLY A 20 10.24 11.56 6.14
C GLY A 20 9.78 10.11 6.31
N ASP A 21 8.65 9.86 6.98
CA ASP A 21 7.95 8.58 6.87
C ASP A 21 7.25 8.43 5.51
N ASN A 22 6.98 7.19 5.12
CA ASN A 22 6.46 6.88 3.79
C ASN A 22 5.25 5.96 3.77
N VAL A 23 4.50 6.00 2.67
CA VAL A 23 3.44 5.06 2.32
C VAL A 23 3.63 4.58 0.89
N ALA A 24 3.33 3.30 0.65
CA ALA A 24 3.35 2.71 -0.68
C ALA A 24 1.92 2.50 -1.20
N ILE A 25 1.61 2.99 -2.39
CA ILE A 25 0.32 2.81 -3.07
C ILE A 25 0.54 2.37 -4.52
N LEU A 26 -0.39 1.64 -5.13
CA LEU A 26 -0.29 1.33 -6.56
C LEU A 26 -0.52 2.60 -7.40
N ASP A 27 0.19 2.72 -8.53
CA ASP A 27 -0.05 3.79 -9.51
C ASP A 27 -1.41 3.67 -10.22
N SER A 28 -1.99 2.46 -10.21
CA SER A 28 -3.32 2.12 -10.73
C SER A 28 -4.47 2.38 -9.74
N GLU A 29 -4.17 2.90 -8.54
CA GLU A 29 -5.19 3.19 -7.54
C GLU A 29 -6.21 4.24 -7.99
N HIS A 30 -7.45 4.06 -7.52
CA HIS A 30 -8.52 5.02 -7.81
C HIS A 30 -8.11 6.44 -7.38
N PRO A 31 -8.37 7.50 -8.18
CA PRO A 31 -7.90 8.86 -7.88
C PRO A 31 -8.26 9.34 -6.47
N ASN A 32 -9.47 9.07 -6.00
CA ASN A 32 -9.89 9.46 -4.63
C ASN A 32 -9.05 8.80 -3.52
N HIS A 33 -8.53 7.59 -3.74
CA HIS A 33 -7.63 6.92 -2.80
C HIS A 33 -6.26 7.59 -2.83
N ALA A 34 -5.68 7.76 -4.02
CA ALA A 34 -4.38 8.42 -4.18
C ALA A 34 -4.40 9.85 -3.62
N HIS A 35 -5.44 10.64 -3.91
CA HIS A 35 -5.55 12.02 -3.46
C HIS A 35 -5.50 12.18 -1.93
N GLY A 36 -6.08 11.25 -1.18
CA GLY A 36 -6.02 11.28 0.29
C GLY A 36 -4.58 11.23 0.80
N TRP A 37 -3.76 10.35 0.23
CA TRP A 37 -2.34 10.24 0.55
C TRP A 37 -1.53 11.43 0.03
N MET A 38 -1.80 11.86 -1.21
CA MET A 38 -1.09 12.98 -1.83
C MET A 38 -1.24 14.28 -1.04
N ALA A 39 -2.38 14.50 -0.39
CA ALA A 39 -2.61 15.66 0.46
C ALA A 39 -1.68 15.71 1.70
N LEU A 40 -1.19 14.56 2.17
CA LEU A 40 -0.26 14.49 3.32
C LEU A 40 1.19 14.78 2.94
N ARG A 41 1.51 14.95 1.65
CA ARG A 41 2.86 15.33 1.20
C ARG A 41 3.30 16.68 1.77
N GLU A 42 2.37 17.63 1.89
CA GLU A 42 2.66 18.94 2.48
C GLU A 42 3.03 18.85 3.97
N ALA A 43 2.55 17.82 4.66
CA ALA A 43 2.91 17.52 6.05
C ALA A 43 4.20 16.67 6.18
N GLY A 44 4.88 16.38 5.06
CA GLY A 44 6.16 15.68 5.02
C GLY A 44 6.06 14.16 4.85
N LEU A 45 4.88 13.62 4.51
CA LEU A 45 4.73 12.21 4.16
C LEU A 45 5.25 11.95 2.74
N GLU A 46 6.11 10.96 2.58
CA GLU A 46 6.50 10.47 1.26
C GLU A 46 5.45 9.49 0.72
N VAL A 47 4.90 9.76 -0.47
CA VAL A 47 3.93 8.85 -1.12
C VAL A 47 4.63 8.20 -2.31
N ARG A 48 4.96 6.90 -2.17
CA ARG A 48 5.61 6.07 -3.17
C ARG A 48 4.56 5.36 -4.03
N GLN A 49 4.57 5.64 -5.33
CA GLN A 49 3.69 4.97 -6.28
C GLN A 49 4.41 3.75 -6.87
N VAL A 50 3.86 2.58 -6.62
CA VAL A 50 4.36 1.29 -7.12
C VAL A 50 3.86 1.11 -8.56
N PRO A 51 4.77 0.95 -9.54
CA PRO A 51 4.42 0.94 -10.94
C PRO A 51 3.76 -0.39 -11.33
N THR A 52 2.49 -0.35 -11.72
CA THR A 52 1.71 -1.48 -12.22
C THR A 52 1.06 -1.17 -13.57
N ILE A 53 0.82 0.12 -13.88
CA ILE A 53 0.27 0.55 -15.17
C ILE A 53 1.25 0.24 -16.32
N PRO A 54 2.53 0.64 -16.29
CA PRO A 54 3.44 0.40 -17.41
C PRO A 54 3.67 -1.09 -17.68
N GLU A 55 3.63 -1.91 -16.64
CA GLU A 55 3.77 -3.36 -16.75
C GLU A 55 2.51 -4.01 -17.30
N SER A 56 1.33 -3.51 -16.90
CA SER A 56 0.05 -3.95 -17.48
C SER A 56 -0.04 -3.61 -18.97
N GLU A 57 0.41 -2.42 -19.38
CA GLU A 57 0.46 -2.00 -20.79
C GLU A 57 1.42 -2.87 -21.61
N LYS A 58 2.56 -3.27 -21.03
CA LYS A 58 3.56 -4.09 -21.70
C LYS A 58 3.10 -5.54 -21.91
N THR A 59 2.40 -6.10 -20.93
CA THR A 59 1.99 -7.52 -20.92
C THR A 59 0.58 -7.74 -21.46
N GLY A 60 -0.25 -6.69 -21.49
CA GLY A 60 -1.67 -6.77 -21.82
C GLY A 60 -2.54 -7.39 -20.72
N ASN A 61 -1.95 -7.71 -19.56
CA ASN A 61 -2.63 -8.30 -18.41
C ASN A 61 -2.64 -7.32 -17.24
N VAL A 62 -3.66 -7.40 -16.39
CA VAL A 62 -3.65 -6.68 -15.11
C VAL A 62 -2.57 -7.30 -14.23
N VAL A 63 -1.66 -6.47 -13.71
CA VAL A 63 -0.63 -6.89 -12.76
C VAL A 63 -1.29 -7.17 -11.41
N GLU A 64 -1.15 -8.39 -10.91
CA GLU A 64 -1.54 -8.75 -9.55
C GLU A 64 -0.47 -8.23 -8.58
N ALA A 65 -0.86 -7.39 -7.63
CA ALA A 65 0.04 -6.86 -6.62
C ALA A 65 0.15 -7.81 -5.42
N ASP A 66 1.37 -8.26 -5.14
CA ASP A 66 1.72 -9.13 -4.03
C ASP A 66 2.79 -8.51 -3.11
N ALA A 67 3.26 -9.24 -2.10
CA ALA A 67 4.30 -8.73 -1.19
C ALA A 67 5.62 -8.39 -1.91
N GLU A 68 6.00 -9.13 -2.95
CA GLU A 68 7.23 -8.86 -3.71
C GLU A 68 7.12 -7.57 -4.52
N THR A 69 5.92 -7.27 -5.02
CA THR A 69 5.58 -6.01 -5.71
C THR A 69 5.86 -4.79 -4.83
N PHE A 70 5.61 -4.89 -3.52
CA PHE A 70 5.85 -3.80 -2.56
C PHE A 70 7.25 -3.80 -1.93
N ALA A 71 7.96 -4.93 -1.96
CA ALA A 71 9.27 -5.10 -1.32
C ALA A 71 10.30 -3.97 -1.59
N PRO A 72 10.46 -3.44 -2.82
CA PRO A 72 11.42 -2.36 -3.07
C PRO A 72 10.93 -0.97 -2.63
N TYR A 73 9.67 -0.83 -2.26
CA TYR A 73 9.04 0.44 -1.86
C TYR A 73 8.80 0.55 -0.35
N VAL A 74 9.03 -0.53 0.39
CA VAL A 74 8.78 -0.61 1.83
C VAL A 74 10.10 -0.67 2.60
N ASP A 75 10.18 0.11 3.68
CA ASP A 75 11.33 0.20 4.57
C ASP A 75 10.89 0.42 6.04
N GLY A 76 11.85 0.61 6.95
CA GLY A 76 11.57 0.81 8.38
C GLY A 76 10.82 2.10 8.73
N ARG A 77 10.58 2.98 7.75
CA ARG A 77 9.77 4.21 7.88
C ARG A 77 8.42 4.11 7.18
N THR A 78 8.09 2.97 6.59
CA THR A 78 6.78 2.75 5.97
C THR A 78 5.70 2.63 7.04
N ARG A 79 4.67 3.47 6.95
CA ARG A 79 3.54 3.50 7.90
C ARG A 79 2.31 2.78 7.40
N ALA A 80 2.14 2.69 6.09
CA ALA A 80 1.03 1.98 5.46
C ALA A 80 1.36 1.54 4.04
N ILE A 81 0.69 0.46 3.62
CA ILE A 81 0.57 0.05 2.23
C ILE A 81 -0.91 0.20 1.86
N GLY A 82 -1.20 1.05 0.86
CA GLY A 82 -2.55 1.30 0.39
C GLY A 82 -2.81 0.58 -0.93
N LEU A 83 -3.77 -0.35 -0.91
CA LEU A 83 -4.25 -1.04 -2.10
C LEU A 83 -5.78 -1.18 -2.04
N SER A 84 -6.44 -1.04 -3.19
CA SER A 84 -7.87 -1.28 -3.34
C SER A 84 -8.15 -2.79 -3.37
N SER A 85 -9.19 -3.23 -2.64
CA SER A 85 -9.54 -4.66 -2.50
C SER A 85 -10.26 -5.20 -3.75
N VAL A 86 -9.61 -5.16 -4.92
CA VAL A 86 -10.03 -5.92 -6.10
C VAL A 86 -9.13 -7.14 -6.25
N ILE A 87 -9.06 -7.95 -5.19
CA ILE A 87 -8.57 -9.33 -5.26
C ILE A 87 -9.80 -10.19 -5.46
N PHE A 88 -10.35 -10.18 -6.67
CA PHE A 88 -11.37 -11.13 -7.08
C PHE A 88 -10.94 -11.72 -8.41
N HIS A 89 -10.15 -12.81 -8.35
CA HIS A 89 -10.43 -14.04 -9.11
C HIS A 89 -9.57 -15.28 -8.82
N SER A 90 -8.63 -15.30 -7.86
CA SER A 90 -7.75 -16.47 -7.67
C SER A 90 -7.91 -17.28 -6.36
N GLY A 91 -8.87 -16.94 -5.49
CA GLY A 91 -9.23 -17.80 -4.36
C GLY A 91 -8.13 -18.00 -3.29
N GLN A 92 -7.13 -17.12 -3.23
CA GLN A 92 -6.08 -17.17 -2.20
C GLN A 92 -6.49 -16.32 -0.99
N LYS A 93 -6.88 -17.00 0.08
CA LYS A 93 -7.13 -16.40 1.41
C LYS A 93 -5.84 -15.96 2.11
N LYS A 94 -4.70 -15.98 1.41
CA LYS A 94 -3.34 -15.84 1.95
C LYS A 94 -2.70 -14.47 1.73
N ASP A 95 -3.02 -13.73 0.66
CA ASP A 95 -2.18 -12.56 0.27
C ASP A 95 -2.24 -11.34 1.22
N ILE A 96 -3.42 -10.94 1.70
CA ILE A 96 -3.51 -9.83 2.70
C ILE A 96 -2.84 -10.24 4.03
N LYS A 97 -3.00 -11.52 4.40
CA LYS A 97 -2.38 -12.06 5.60
C LYS A 97 -0.86 -12.10 5.46
N ASP A 98 -0.34 -12.52 4.32
CA ASP A 98 1.10 -12.61 4.06
C ASP A 98 1.74 -11.21 4.00
N ILE A 99 1.10 -10.23 3.35
CA ILE A 99 1.55 -8.83 3.38
C ILE A 99 1.56 -8.30 4.82
N CYS A 100 0.47 -8.52 5.57
CA CYS A 100 0.44 -8.15 6.98
C CYS A 100 1.52 -8.90 7.80
N ASP A 101 1.72 -10.19 7.62
CA ASP A 101 2.70 -10.97 8.39
C ASP A 101 4.14 -10.54 8.07
N VAL A 102 4.43 -10.12 6.83
CA VAL A 102 5.73 -9.59 6.41
C VAL A 102 6.02 -8.21 7.00
N TYR A 103 5.02 -7.33 7.09
CA TYR A 103 5.21 -5.92 7.47
C TYR A 103 4.69 -5.52 8.85
N ARG A 104 3.97 -6.41 9.56
CA ARG A 104 3.44 -6.14 10.91
C ARG A 104 4.46 -6.44 12.01
N LEU A 105 5.54 -7.16 11.71
CA LEU A 105 6.62 -7.42 12.67
C LEU A 105 7.65 -6.29 12.58
N GLY A 106 7.79 -5.55 13.69
CA GLY A 106 8.79 -4.50 13.83
C GLY A 106 10.23 -5.04 13.73
N PRO A 107 11.24 -4.17 13.64
CA PRO A 107 12.65 -4.53 13.44
C PRO A 107 13.28 -5.41 14.55
N GLU A 108 12.53 -5.77 15.58
CA GLU A 108 12.98 -6.49 16.77
C GLU A 108 13.08 -8.02 16.57
N GLU A 109 12.49 -8.60 15.52
CA GLU A 109 12.41 -10.08 15.36
C GLU A 109 13.18 -10.64 14.15
N ARG A 110 14.01 -9.84 13.48
CA ARG A 110 14.76 -10.26 12.28
C ARG A 110 16.18 -10.79 12.53
N PHE A 111 16.49 -11.15 13.78
CA PHE A 111 17.75 -11.80 14.16
C PHE A 111 17.52 -12.94 15.14
N HIS A 112 17.03 -14.09 14.68
CA HIS A 112 17.35 -15.36 15.32
C HIS A 112 17.45 -16.49 14.30
N TYR A 113 18.70 -16.92 14.11
CA TYR A 113 19.28 -18.10 13.44
C TYR A 113 19.15 -18.25 11.92
#